data_AF-A0A392VFL3-F1
#
_entry.id   AF-A0A392VFL3-F1
#
_cell.length_a   1.000
_cell.length_b   1.000
_cell.length_c   1.000
_cell.angle_alpha   90.00
_cell.angle_beta   90.00
_cell.angle_gamma   90.00
#
_symmetry.space_group_name_H-M   'P 1'
#
loop_
_entity.id
_entity.type
_entity.pdbx_description
1 polymer ?
#
loop_
_entity_poly.entity_id
_entity_poly.type
_entity_poly.pdbx_seq_one_letter_code
_entity_poly.pdbx_strand_id
1 'polypeptide(L)' 'MMASKDIPKEFGPEAVNWAIYVLNRSPAADVPDKTPEEAWSTSKPTVKHFK' A
#
# COMPACT_ATOMS: atom_id res chain seq x y z
N MET A 1 -8.94 -7.98 -7.75
CA MET A 1 -8.30 -6.92 -8.55
C MET A 1 -9.16 -5.67 -8.51
N MET A 2 -8.56 -4.47 -8.50
CA MET A 2 -9.33 -3.21 -8.47
C MET A 2 -10.22 -2.99 -9.69
N ALA A 3 -9.89 -3.60 -10.83
CA ALA A 3 -10.68 -3.54 -12.05
C ALA A 3 -12.12 -4.07 -11.89
N SER A 4 -12.39 -4.85 -10.82
CA SER A 4 -13.72 -5.36 -10.48
C SER A 4 -14.52 -4.44 -9.56
N LYS A 5 -13.93 -3.33 -9.09
CA LYS A 5 -14.62 -2.32 -8.29
C LYS A 5 -15.17 -1.27 -9.23
N ASP A 6 -16.35 -0.76 -8.92
CA ASP A 6 -17.05 0.31 -9.65
C ASP A 6 -16.35 1.67 -9.43
N ILE A 7 -15.05 1.72 -9.73
CA ILE A 7 -14.21 2.91 -9.66
C ILE A 7 -14.30 3.59 -11.02
N PRO A 8 -14.68 4.88 -11.09
CA PRO A 8 -14.67 5.60 -12.35
C PRO A 8 -13.27 5.54 -12.99
N LYS A 9 -13.23 5.32 -14.30
CA LYS A 9 -11.97 5.03 -15.02
C LYS A 9 -10.89 6.11 -14.83
N GLU A 10 -11.30 7.35 -14.67
CA GLU A 10 -10.41 8.50 -14.40
C GLU A 10 -9.61 8.34 -13.10
N PHE A 11 -10.18 7.69 -12.08
CA PHE A 11 -9.51 7.49 -10.78
C PHE A 11 -8.71 6.19 -10.72
N GLY A 12 -8.74 5.36 -11.76
CA GLY A 12 -8.02 4.08 -11.79
C GLY A 12 -6.54 4.19 -11.42
N PRO A 13 -5.75 5.07 -12.07
CA PRO A 13 -4.33 5.24 -11.75
C PRO A 13 -4.09 5.68 -10.29
N GLU A 14 -4.92 6.59 -9.77
CA GLU A 14 -4.79 7.10 -8.41
C GLU A 14 -5.18 6.04 -7.37
N ALA A 15 -6.25 5.27 -7.62
CA ALA A 15 -6.65 4.16 -6.78
C ALA A 15 -5.56 3.08 -6.69
N VAL A 16 -4.90 2.78 -7.81
CA VAL A 16 -3.77 1.84 -7.85
C VAL A 16 -2.61 2.35 -7.01
N ASN A 17 -2.23 3.62 -7.15
CA ASN A 17 -1.18 4.24 -6.32
C ASN A 17 -1.49 4.13 -4.84
N TRP A 18 -2.72 4.43 -4.42
CA TRP A 18 -3.12 4.33 -3.01
C TRP A 18 -3.05 2.91 -2.46
N ALA A 19 -3.48 1.88 -3.20
CA ALA A 19 -3.34 0.54 -2.64
C ALA A 19 -1.91 0.05 -2.62
N ILE A 20 -1.08 0.38 -3.61
CA ILE A 20 0.36 0.07 -3.54
C ILE A 20 0.96 0.75 -2.30
N TYR A 21 0.60 2.02 -2.06
CA TYR A 21 1.04 2.78 -0.88
C TYR A 21 0.67 2.08 0.43
N VAL A 22 -0.59 1.63 0.56
CA VAL A 22 -1.10 0.93 1.75
C VAL A 22 -0.46 -0.45 1.90
N LEU A 23 -0.37 -1.23 0.82
CA LEU A 23 0.20 -2.58 0.84
C LEU A 23 1.67 -2.56 1.27
N ASN A 24 2.44 -1.61 0.77
CA ASN A 24 3.87 -1.48 1.12
C ASN A 24 4.11 -1.03 2.57
N ARG A 25 3.10 -0.44 3.23
CA ARG A 25 3.16 0.08 4.60
C ARG A 25 2.34 -0.71 5.61
N SER A 26 1.70 -1.79 5.17
CA SER A 26 0.94 -2.69 6.03
C SER A 26 1.77 -3.94 6.35
N PRO A 27 1.52 -4.60 7.49
CA PRO A 27 2.10 -5.92 7.76
C PRO A 27 1.74 -6.90 6.65
N ALA A 28 2.72 -7.70 6.20
CA ALA A 28 2.53 -8.72 5.18
C ALA A 28 2.94 -10.08 5.74
N ALA A 29 2.13 -11.12 5.50
CA ALA A 29 2.40 -12.47 6.03
C ALA A 29 3.74 -13.05 5.54
N ASP A 30 4.15 -12.67 4.32
CA ASP A 30 5.41 -13.11 3.70
C ASP A 30 6.65 -12.42 4.31
N VAL A 31 6.45 -11.29 5.00
CA VAL A 31 7.52 -10.47 5.57
C VAL A 31 7.25 -10.28 7.08
N PRO A 32 7.64 -11.26 7.93
CA PRO A 32 7.32 -11.21 9.36
C PRO A 32 7.93 -9.98 10.04
N ASP A 33 7.13 -9.37 10.93
CA ASP A 33 7.49 -8.22 11.77
C ASP A 33 7.89 -6.93 11.02
N LYS A 34 7.69 -6.88 9.69
CA LYS A 34 8.04 -5.74 8.84
C LYS A 34 6.98 -5.51 7.78
N THR A 35 6.95 -4.30 7.23
CA THR A 35 6.23 -4.02 5.99
C THR A 35 7.12 -4.32 4.77
N PRO A 36 6.54 -4.53 3.57
CA PRO A 36 7.33 -4.69 2.36
C PRO A 36 8.32 -3.53 2.11
N GLU A 37 7.91 -2.29 2.39
CA GLU A 37 8.79 -1.12 2.27
C GLU A 37 9.95 -1.15 3.27
N GLU A 38 9.74 -1.59 4.50
CA GLU A 38 10.81 -1.76 5.50
C GLU A 38 11.83 -2.82 5.07
N ALA A 39 11.35 -3.94 4.51
CA ALA A 39 12.21 -5.01 4.03
C ALA A 39 13.09 -4.57 2.85
N TRP A 40 12.58 -3.67 1.99
CA TRP A 40 13.30 -3.18 0.82
C TRP A 40 14.21 -1.98 1.12
N SER A 41 13.71 -0.99 1.88
CA SER A 41 14.37 0.31 2.04
C SER A 41 15.20 0.43 3.33
N THR A 42 15.20 -0.58 4.20
CA THR A 42 15.83 -0.55 5.55
C THR A 42 15.34 0.57 6.47
N SER A 43 14.38 1.37 6.04
CA SER A 43 13.84 2.54 6.72
C SER A 43 12.38 2.31 7.08
N LYS A 44 11.98 2.67 8.30
CA LYS A 44 10.60 2.52 8.78
C LYS A 44 9.73 3.70 8.35
N PRO A 45 8.71 3.50 7.50
CA PRO A 45 7.84 4.58 7.10
C PRO A 45 6.91 5.02 8.23
N THR A 46 6.63 6.32 8.28
CA THR A 46 5.63 6.89 9.20
C THR A 46 4.24 6.81 8.57
N VAL A 47 3.28 6.27 9.32
CA VAL A 47 1.86 6.17 8.92
C VAL A 47 0.96 7.08 9.78
N LYS A 48 1.54 8.07 10.47
CA LYS A 48 0.82 8.99 11.40
C LYS A 48 -0.33 9.78 10.76
N HIS A 49 -0.38 9.87 9.43
CA HIS A 49 -1.44 10.58 8.70
C HIS A 49 -2.73 9.75 8.56
N PHE A 50 -2.70 8.43 8.82
CA PHE A 50 -3.88 7.56 8.83
C PHE A 50 -4.65 7.62 10.16
N LYS A 51 -4.94 8.81 10.69
CA LYS A 51 -5.74 8.94 11.93
C LYS A 51 -7.17 8.47 11.77
#